data_AF-A0A1B1UAT8-F1
#
_entry.id   AF-A0A1B1UAT8-F1
#
_cell.length_a   1.000
_cell.length_b   1.000
_cell.length_c   1.000
_cell.angle_alpha   90.00
_cell.angle_beta   90.00
_cell.angle_gamma   90.00
#
_symmetry.space_group_name_H-M   'P 1'
#
loop_
_entity.id
_entity.type
_entity.pdbx_description
1 polymer ?
#
loop_
_entity_poly.entity_id
_entity_poly.type
_entity_poly.pdbx_seq_one_letter_code
_entity_poly.pdbx_strand_id
1 'polypeptide(L)'
;MPKNPFTDVWQFLTATTGDYLRLGNWRFLILALFWALLLAGIAMAFQNWREDPAQRTGRHLGIWLVRVLIGCMWFEGMLWKLPLPASDGLQYWTEQETTRAAFEFHSTFVKDFVLPYMSVFGPIVFLAELTFAASMILGLAVRFVGVLALAYVLQLWLGIYRPGDPAEWPWSYMFLAMLMFLFVLEGAGRSLGFDAWLRRNVPAVRDGKGLIGRFFNIAG
;
A
#
# COMPACT_ATOMS: atom_id res chain seq x y z
N MET A 1 -13.64 -12.54 21.35
CA MET A 1 -13.47 -11.20 21.96
C MET A 1 -14.25 -10.21 21.13
N PRO A 2 -14.90 -9.20 21.74
CA PRO A 2 -15.56 -8.13 20.99
C PRO A 2 -14.53 -7.31 20.21
N LYS A 3 -14.83 -7.00 18.94
CA LYS A 3 -13.97 -6.16 18.10
C LYS A 3 -13.85 -4.77 18.70
N ASN A 4 -12.63 -4.27 18.83
CA ASN A 4 -12.34 -2.89 19.18
C ASN A 4 -10.93 -2.52 18.73
N PRO A 5 -10.63 -1.22 18.56
CA PRO A 5 -9.37 -0.79 17.96
C PRO A 5 -8.12 -1.31 18.68
N PHE A 6 -8.16 -1.41 20.02
CA PHE A 6 -7.00 -1.88 20.80
C PHE A 6 -6.78 -3.38 20.65
N THR A 7 -7.84 -4.17 20.72
CA THR A 7 -7.71 -5.62 20.52
C THR A 7 -7.35 -5.95 19.08
N ASP A 8 -7.88 -5.22 18.10
CA ASP A 8 -7.64 -5.49 16.69
C ASP A 8 -6.17 -5.19 16.33
N VAL A 9 -5.64 -4.06 16.82
CA VAL A 9 -4.22 -3.73 16.69
C VAL A 9 -3.35 -4.76 17.42
N TRP A 10 -3.70 -5.13 18.66
CA TRP A 10 -2.95 -6.14 19.41
C TRP A 10 -2.91 -7.49 18.68
N GLN A 11 -4.06 -7.93 18.14
CA GLN A 11 -4.16 -9.17 17.37
C GLN A 11 -3.35 -9.10 16.08
N PHE A 12 -3.33 -7.96 15.40
CA PHE A 12 -2.50 -7.77 14.21
C PHE A 12 -1.01 -7.89 14.56
N LEU A 13 -0.56 -7.18 15.61
CA LEU A 13 0.84 -7.15 16.05
C LEU A 13 1.32 -8.49 16.64
N THR A 14 0.41 -9.39 16.99
CA THR A 14 0.70 -10.74 17.50
C THR A 14 0.35 -11.86 16.51
N ALA A 15 -0.01 -11.51 15.26
CA ALA A 15 -0.44 -12.44 14.22
C ALA A 15 -1.59 -13.38 14.64
N THR A 16 -2.57 -12.87 15.38
CA THR A 16 -3.76 -13.61 15.82
C THR A 16 -5.06 -13.10 15.20
N THR A 17 -5.00 -12.23 14.19
CA THR A 17 -6.19 -11.88 13.39
C THR A 17 -6.64 -13.07 12.54
N GLY A 18 -7.90 -13.06 12.09
CA GLY A 18 -8.43 -14.13 11.24
C GLY A 18 -7.63 -14.35 9.95
N ASP A 19 -7.09 -13.28 9.36
CA ASP A 19 -6.30 -13.38 8.13
C ASP A 19 -4.92 -14.00 8.40
N TYR A 20 -4.25 -13.60 9.49
CA TYR A 20 -3.00 -14.26 9.89
C TYR A 20 -3.22 -15.74 10.26
N LEU A 21 -4.29 -16.07 10.97
CA LEU A 21 -4.59 -17.44 11.37
C LEU A 21 -4.78 -18.37 10.17
N ARG A 22 -5.36 -17.86 9.06
CA ARG A 22 -5.53 -18.62 7.81
C ARG A 22 -4.20 -19.01 7.15
N LEU A 23 -3.12 -18.27 7.42
CA LEU A 23 -1.78 -18.56 6.89
C LEU A 23 -1.05 -19.70 7.64
N GLY A 24 -1.61 -20.20 8.75
CA GLY A 24 -0.94 -21.16 9.61
C GLY A 24 0.40 -20.61 10.14
N ASN A 25 1.48 -21.40 10.11
CA ASN A 25 2.78 -20.99 10.64
C ASN A 25 3.46 -19.86 9.82
N TRP A 26 3.08 -19.68 8.55
CA TRP A 26 3.62 -18.60 7.71
C TRP A 26 3.29 -17.20 8.24
N ARG A 27 2.27 -17.08 9.09
CA ARG A 27 1.89 -15.83 9.74
C ARG A 27 3.04 -15.14 10.46
N PHE A 28 3.95 -15.90 11.06
CA PHE A 28 5.10 -15.34 11.77
C PHE A 28 6.17 -14.77 10.83
N LEU A 29 6.31 -15.34 9.63
CA LEU A 29 7.18 -14.79 8.60
C LEU A 29 6.63 -13.48 8.04
N ILE A 30 5.32 -13.42 7.78
CA ILE A 30 4.66 -12.19 7.34
C ILE A 30 4.69 -11.12 8.45
N LEU A 31 4.49 -11.51 9.70
CA LEU A 31 4.62 -10.61 10.86
C LEU A 31 6.06 -10.10 10.99
N ALA A 32 7.06 -10.96 10.81
CA ALA A 32 8.46 -10.56 10.84
C ALA A 32 8.78 -9.57 9.71
N LEU A 33 8.22 -9.77 8.51
CA LEU A 33 8.33 -8.82 7.41
C LEU A 33 7.70 -7.47 7.74
N PHE A 34 6.51 -7.46 8.33
CA PHE A 34 5.86 -6.22 8.79
C PHE A 34 6.74 -5.46 9.77
N TRP A 35 7.25 -6.14 10.80
CA TRP A 35 8.14 -5.53 11.79
C TRP A 35 9.44 -5.04 11.17
N ALA A 36 10.04 -5.80 10.25
CA ALA A 36 11.26 -5.39 9.56
C ALA A 36 11.03 -4.09 8.77
N LEU A 37 9.93 -3.98 8.03
CA LEU A 37 9.56 -2.76 7.29
C LEU A 37 9.33 -1.58 8.25
N LEU A 38 8.55 -1.80 9.31
CA LEU A 38 8.20 -0.75 10.26
C LEU A 38 9.44 -0.24 11.02
N LEU A 39 10.26 -1.15 11.54
CA LEU A 39 11.49 -0.79 12.25
C LEU A 39 12.50 -0.09 11.33
N ALA A 40 12.65 -0.55 10.09
CA ALA A 40 13.48 0.13 9.10
C ALA A 40 12.95 1.54 8.78
N GLY A 41 11.64 1.70 8.60
CA GLY A 41 11.00 3.00 8.38
C GLY A 41 11.20 3.97 9.56
N ILE A 42 11.06 3.48 10.79
CA ILE A 42 11.31 4.26 12.02
C ILE A 42 12.79 4.63 12.13
N ALA A 43 13.70 3.69 11.88
CA ALA A 43 15.14 3.95 11.93
C ALA A 43 15.53 5.04 10.93
N MET A 44 14.98 5.00 9.71
CA MET A 44 15.21 6.04 8.71
C MET A 44 14.61 7.39 9.09
N ALA A 45 13.42 7.40 9.69
CA ALA A 45 12.81 8.63 10.18
C ALA A 45 13.68 9.27 11.26
N PHE A 46 14.17 8.47 12.22
CA PHE A 46 15.09 8.93 13.25
C PHE A 46 16.41 9.44 12.67
N GLN A 47 16.98 8.74 11.69
CA GLN A 47 18.21 9.17 11.02
C GLN A 47 18.03 10.52 10.31
N ASN A 48 16.95 10.68 9.53
CA ASN A 48 16.65 11.96 8.86
C ASN A 48 16.40 13.08 9.87
N TRP A 49 15.64 12.81 10.94
CA TRP A 49 15.39 13.77 12.01
C TRP A 49 16.70 14.24 12.67
N ARG A 50 17.65 13.32 12.90
CA ARG A 50 18.94 13.64 13.49
C ARG A 50 19.82 14.44 12.54
N GLU A 51 19.93 14.03 11.28
CA GLU A 51 20.89 14.55 10.31
C GLU A 51 20.39 15.79 9.55
N ASP A 52 19.08 16.05 9.45
CA ASP A 52 18.50 17.21 8.75
C ASP A 52 17.62 18.05 9.69
N PRO A 53 18.14 19.17 10.22
CA PRO A 53 17.35 20.10 11.01
C PRO A 53 16.12 20.67 10.28
N ALA A 54 16.15 20.76 8.94
CA ALA A 54 15.01 21.26 8.16
C ALA A 54 13.81 20.30 8.18
N GLN A 55 14.05 19.01 8.45
CA GLN A 55 12.98 18.02 8.59
C GLN A 55 12.34 18.01 9.98
N ARG A 56 12.83 18.80 10.94
CA ARG A 56 12.33 18.82 12.31
C ARG A 56 11.07 19.65 12.50
N THR A 57 10.08 19.43 11.64
CA THR A 57 8.85 20.21 11.62
C THR A 57 7.62 19.32 11.77
N GLY A 58 6.55 19.90 12.32
CA GLY A 58 5.26 19.20 12.44
C GLY A 58 4.73 18.72 11.09
N ARG A 59 5.04 19.43 9.99
CA ARG A 59 4.68 19.01 8.62
C ARG A 59 5.33 17.68 8.25
N HIS A 60 6.65 17.55 8.43
CA HIS A 60 7.34 16.30 8.07
C HIS A 60 6.93 15.13 8.96
N LEU A 61 6.71 15.36 10.26
CA LEU A 61 6.16 14.35 11.17
C LEU A 61 4.75 13.94 10.76
N GLY A 62 3.88 14.89 10.43
CA GLY A 62 2.51 14.62 10.00
C GLY A 62 2.47 13.80 8.71
N ILE A 63 3.24 14.20 7.69
CA ILE A 63 3.35 13.46 6.43
C ILE A 63 3.89 12.05 6.68
N TRP A 64 4.96 11.91 7.47
CA TRP A 64 5.52 10.61 7.82
C TRP A 64 4.50 9.71 8.51
N LEU A 65 3.79 10.23 9.52
CA LEU A 65 2.80 9.48 10.28
C LEU A 65 1.67 8.97 9.38
N VAL A 66 1.05 9.87 8.60
CA VAL A 66 -0.05 9.51 7.70
C VAL A 66 0.43 8.51 6.64
N ARG A 67 1.63 8.72 6.08
CA ARG A 67 2.23 7.81 5.10
C ARG A 67 2.43 6.41 5.67
N VAL A 68 2.99 6.29 6.87
CA VAL A 68 3.19 4.99 7.52
C VAL A 68 1.86 4.32 7.83
N LEU A 69 0.86 5.06 8.35
CA LEU A 69 -0.47 4.50 8.63
C LEU A 69 -1.16 3.95 7.37
N ILE A 70 -1.07 4.67 6.25
CA ILE A 70 -1.58 4.16 4.97
C ILE A 70 -0.79 2.95 4.48
N GLY A 71 0.53 2.94 4.67
CA GLY A 71 1.35 1.76 4.41
C GLY A 71 0.92 0.54 5.24
N CYS A 72 0.59 0.73 6.53
CA CYS A 72 0.05 -0.33 7.38
C CYS A 72 -1.33 -0.82 6.87
N MET A 73 -2.19 0.08 6.43
CA MET A 73 -3.50 -0.27 5.84
C MET A 73 -3.33 -1.12 4.56
N TRP A 74 -2.40 -0.77 3.67
CA TRP A 74 -2.07 -1.61 2.51
C TRP A 74 -1.49 -2.98 2.91
N PHE A 75 -0.65 -3.01 3.95
CA PHE A 75 -0.07 -4.26 4.45
C PHE A 75 -1.16 -5.19 5.01
N GLU A 76 -2.12 -4.65 5.75
CA GLU A 76 -3.26 -5.40 6.24
C GLU A 76 -4.15 -5.88 5.07
N GLY A 77 -4.41 -5.00 4.10
CA GLY A 77 -5.23 -5.30 2.92
C GLY A 77 -4.71 -6.45 2.06
N MET A 78 -3.38 -6.64 2.00
CA MET A 78 -2.80 -7.75 1.23
C MET A 78 -2.97 -9.13 1.92
N LEU A 79 -3.21 -9.17 3.25
CA LEU A 79 -3.22 -10.44 4.02
C LEU A 79 -4.32 -11.38 3.54
N TRP A 80 -5.51 -10.86 3.31
CA TRP A 80 -6.62 -11.66 2.81
C TRP A 80 -6.54 -11.91 1.31
N LYS A 81 -5.54 -11.35 0.60
CA LYS A 81 -5.29 -11.53 -0.84
C LYS A 81 -4.09 -12.44 -1.13
N LEU A 82 -3.50 -13.05 -0.10
CA LEU A 82 -2.37 -13.95 -0.28
C LEU A 82 -2.74 -15.10 -1.23
N PRO A 83 -1.89 -15.41 -2.22
CA PRO A 83 -2.20 -16.40 -3.25
C PRO A 83 -2.02 -17.87 -2.82
N LEU A 84 -1.57 -18.16 -1.59
CA LEU A 84 -1.23 -19.52 -1.15
C LEU A 84 -1.85 -19.89 0.22
N PRO A 85 -2.71 -20.93 0.29
CA PRO A 85 -3.60 -21.43 -0.77
C PRO A 85 -4.71 -20.40 -1.07
N ALA A 86 -5.39 -20.55 -2.21
CA ALA A 86 -6.29 -19.56 -2.83
C ALA A 86 -7.10 -18.69 -1.85
N SER A 87 -6.99 -17.37 -2.03
CA SER A 87 -7.80 -16.39 -1.31
C SER A 87 -9.23 -16.39 -1.86
N ASP A 88 -10.16 -17.00 -1.10
CA ASP A 88 -11.60 -16.92 -1.39
C ASP A 88 -12.09 -15.46 -1.47
N GLY A 89 -11.46 -14.57 -0.68
CA GLY A 89 -11.84 -13.17 -0.62
C GLY A 89 -11.56 -12.44 -1.92
N LEU A 90 -10.35 -12.57 -2.48
CA LEU A 90 -9.98 -11.82 -3.69
C LEU A 90 -10.84 -12.26 -4.87
N GLN A 91 -11.02 -13.57 -5.03
CA GLN A 91 -11.90 -14.11 -6.06
C GLN A 91 -13.33 -13.59 -5.90
N TYR A 92 -13.89 -13.62 -4.69
CA TYR A 92 -15.23 -13.10 -4.41
C TYR A 92 -15.39 -11.64 -4.85
N TRP A 93 -14.44 -10.77 -4.50
CA TRP A 93 -14.51 -9.36 -4.90
C TRP A 93 -14.28 -9.14 -6.40
N THR A 94 -13.45 -9.96 -7.05
CA THR A 94 -13.32 -9.94 -8.51
C THR A 94 -14.62 -10.38 -9.20
N GLU A 95 -15.34 -11.35 -8.65
CA GLU A 95 -16.67 -11.75 -9.16
C GLU A 95 -17.68 -10.61 -9.00
N GLN A 96 -17.62 -9.84 -7.91
CA GLN A 96 -18.45 -8.64 -7.71
C GLN A 96 -18.24 -7.61 -8.83
N GLU A 97 -17.00 -7.39 -9.28
CA GLU A 97 -16.70 -6.45 -10.36
C GLU A 97 -17.41 -6.81 -11.68
N THR A 98 -17.69 -8.10 -11.94
CA THR A 98 -18.39 -8.54 -13.15
C THR A 98 -19.84 -8.05 -13.23
N THR A 99 -20.47 -7.68 -12.12
CA THR A 99 -21.85 -7.20 -12.09
C THR A 99 -21.97 -5.76 -11.61
N ARG A 100 -20.97 -5.28 -10.85
CA ARG A 100 -21.01 -4.00 -10.17
C ARG A 100 -20.13 -2.92 -10.80
N ALA A 101 -19.41 -3.22 -11.87
CA ALA A 101 -18.61 -2.22 -12.57
C ALA A 101 -19.47 -1.05 -13.06
N ALA A 102 -18.92 0.16 -13.00
CA ALA A 102 -19.54 1.37 -13.52
C ALA A 102 -19.89 1.21 -15.01
N PHE A 103 -18.95 0.62 -15.76
CA PHE A 103 -19.02 0.43 -17.20
C PHE A 103 -19.04 -1.04 -17.60
N GLU A 104 -19.80 -1.36 -18.63
CA GLU A 104 -19.95 -2.74 -19.12
C GLU A 104 -18.64 -3.32 -19.66
N PHE A 105 -17.84 -2.55 -20.42
CA PHE A 105 -16.55 -3.04 -20.94
C PHE A 105 -15.60 -3.50 -19.83
N HIS A 106 -15.64 -2.84 -18.67
CA HIS A 106 -14.82 -3.19 -17.51
C HIS A 106 -15.32 -4.52 -16.93
N SER A 107 -16.62 -4.64 -16.69
CA SER A 107 -17.24 -5.90 -16.24
C SER A 107 -16.92 -7.07 -17.17
N THR A 108 -17.03 -6.88 -18.50
CA THR A 108 -16.69 -7.91 -19.50
C THR A 108 -15.22 -8.27 -19.47
N PHE A 109 -14.31 -7.29 -19.38
CA PHE A 109 -12.88 -7.55 -19.25
C PHE A 109 -12.56 -8.38 -18.00
N VAL A 110 -13.15 -8.03 -16.85
CA VAL A 110 -12.93 -8.78 -15.61
C VAL A 110 -13.47 -10.20 -15.75
N LYS A 111 -14.67 -10.36 -16.29
CA LYS A 111 -15.34 -11.65 -16.46
C LYS A 111 -14.60 -12.59 -17.42
N ASP A 112 -14.18 -12.08 -18.56
CA ASP A 112 -13.67 -12.91 -19.66
C ASP A 112 -12.14 -13.04 -19.65
N PHE A 113 -11.43 -12.13 -18.97
CA PHE A 113 -9.96 -12.12 -18.95
C PHE A 113 -9.36 -12.19 -17.54
N VAL A 114 -9.86 -11.48 -16.55
CA VAL A 114 -9.24 -11.50 -15.21
C VAL A 114 -9.62 -12.76 -14.45
N LEU A 115 -10.92 -13.03 -14.34
CA LEU A 115 -11.48 -14.11 -13.54
C LEU A 115 -11.00 -15.52 -13.96
N PRO A 116 -10.88 -15.85 -15.26
CA PRO A 116 -10.36 -17.16 -15.68
C PRO A 116 -8.87 -17.37 -15.35
N TYR A 117 -8.10 -16.29 -15.17
CA TYR A 117 -6.66 -16.32 -14.90
C TYR A 117 -6.31 -15.81 -13.50
N MET A 118 -7.20 -15.99 -12.51
CA MET A 118 -6.97 -15.55 -11.13
C MET A 118 -5.72 -16.13 -10.46
N SER A 119 -5.25 -17.30 -10.88
CA SER A 119 -3.98 -17.88 -10.41
C SER A 119 -2.76 -17.03 -10.78
N VAL A 120 -2.87 -16.19 -11.82
CA VAL A 120 -1.83 -15.24 -12.25
C VAL A 120 -2.10 -13.85 -11.67
N PHE A 121 -3.34 -13.37 -11.75
CA PHE A 121 -3.70 -12.03 -11.28
C PHE A 121 -3.65 -11.88 -9.75
N GLY A 122 -4.02 -12.93 -9.00
CA GLY A 122 -3.97 -12.92 -7.54
C GLY A 122 -2.59 -12.56 -6.98
N PRO A 123 -1.52 -13.29 -7.36
CA PRO A 123 -0.16 -12.92 -6.98
C PRO A 123 0.25 -11.51 -7.39
N ILE A 124 -0.16 -11.03 -8.58
CA ILE A 124 0.16 -9.69 -9.05
C ILE A 124 -0.50 -8.62 -8.15
N VAL A 125 -1.78 -8.80 -7.82
CA VAL A 125 -2.52 -7.91 -6.91
C VAL A 125 -1.86 -7.89 -5.53
N PHE A 126 -1.53 -9.06 -4.98
CA PHE A 126 -0.81 -9.18 -3.72
C PHE A 126 0.53 -8.43 -3.74
N LEU A 127 1.34 -8.64 -4.79
CA LEU A 127 2.64 -7.97 -4.94
C LEU A 127 2.50 -6.46 -5.11
N ALA A 128 1.46 -6.00 -5.79
CA ALA A 128 1.17 -4.57 -5.92
C ALA A 128 0.89 -3.95 -4.55
N GLU A 129 0.01 -4.55 -3.74
CA GLU A 129 -0.30 -4.03 -2.41
C GLU A 129 0.86 -4.14 -1.43
N LEU A 130 1.65 -5.21 -1.49
CA LEU A 130 2.89 -5.32 -0.73
C LEU A 130 3.89 -4.23 -1.13
N THR A 131 3.98 -3.91 -2.43
CA THR A 131 4.83 -2.81 -2.93
C THR A 131 4.33 -1.46 -2.41
N PHE A 132 3.01 -1.24 -2.40
CA PHE A 132 2.41 -0.02 -1.86
C PHE A 132 2.71 0.11 -0.37
N ALA A 133 2.48 -0.95 0.40
CA ALA A 133 2.77 -1.01 1.82
C ALA A 133 4.25 -0.72 2.11
N ALA A 134 5.17 -1.45 1.47
CA ALA A 134 6.60 -1.30 1.70
C ALA A 134 7.09 0.10 1.32
N SER A 135 6.68 0.62 0.14
CA SER A 135 7.05 1.95 -0.31
C SER A 135 6.60 3.04 0.67
N MET A 136 5.36 2.96 1.16
CA MET A 136 4.79 3.96 2.06
C MET A 136 5.39 3.87 3.47
N ILE A 137 5.59 2.67 4.02
CA ILE A 137 6.21 2.49 5.34
C ILE A 137 7.66 3.00 5.33
N LEU A 138 8.44 2.59 4.34
CA LEU A 138 9.85 2.96 4.22
C LEU A 138 10.04 4.42 3.74
N GLY A 139 9.08 4.95 2.99
CA GLY A 139 9.22 6.23 2.31
C GLY A 139 10.21 6.15 1.13
N LEU A 140 10.12 5.08 0.33
CA LEU A 140 10.99 4.80 -0.81
C LEU A 140 10.18 4.79 -2.12
N ALA A 141 10.59 5.58 -3.10
CA ALA A 141 9.93 5.75 -4.40
C ALA A 141 8.43 6.10 -4.29
N VAL A 142 8.06 6.86 -3.25
CA VAL A 142 6.66 7.09 -2.87
C VAL A 142 5.87 7.83 -3.95
N ARG A 143 6.51 8.73 -4.69
CA ARG A 143 5.83 9.46 -5.77
C ARG A 143 5.48 8.55 -6.94
N PHE A 144 6.39 7.66 -7.33
CA PHE A 144 6.10 6.68 -8.38
C PHE A 144 5.03 5.67 -7.93
N VAL A 145 5.23 5.07 -6.76
CA VAL A 145 4.32 4.06 -6.23
C VAL A 145 2.95 4.67 -5.90
N GLY A 146 2.90 5.93 -5.45
CA GLY A 146 1.66 6.65 -5.22
C GLY A 146 0.82 6.86 -6.49
N VAL A 147 1.45 7.02 -7.66
CA VAL A 147 0.72 7.06 -8.95
C VAL A 147 0.12 5.69 -9.27
N LEU A 148 0.88 4.61 -9.04
CA LEU A 148 0.38 3.24 -9.24
C LEU A 148 -0.77 2.93 -8.28
N ALA A 149 -0.64 3.29 -7.01
CA ALA A 149 -1.69 3.12 -6.00
C ALA A 149 -2.93 3.96 -6.33
N LEU A 150 -2.75 5.20 -6.82
CA LEU A 150 -3.85 6.03 -7.31
C LEU A 150 -4.60 5.35 -8.45
N ALA A 151 -3.88 4.87 -9.48
CA ALA A 151 -4.49 4.16 -10.59
C ALA A 151 -5.21 2.88 -10.14
N TYR A 152 -4.61 2.14 -9.22
CA TYR A 152 -5.17 0.93 -8.63
C TYR A 152 -6.48 1.21 -7.88
N VAL A 153 -6.52 2.26 -7.05
CA VAL A 153 -7.72 2.64 -6.29
C VAL A 153 -8.82 3.18 -7.20
N LEU A 154 -8.49 3.94 -8.25
CA LEU A 154 -9.46 4.39 -9.25
C LEU A 154 -10.04 3.21 -10.04
N GLN A 155 -9.22 2.20 -10.33
CA GLN A 155 -9.68 0.97 -10.94
C GLN A 155 -10.69 0.24 -10.04
N LEU A 156 -10.42 0.09 -8.74
CA LEU A 156 -11.37 -0.48 -7.78
C LEU A 156 -12.67 0.32 -7.68
N TRP A 157 -12.55 1.65 -7.64
CA TRP A 157 -13.71 2.56 -7.61
C TRP A 157 -14.62 2.35 -8.83
N LEU A 158 -14.04 2.15 -10.02
CA LEU A 158 -14.79 1.85 -11.23
C LEU A 158 -15.30 0.40 -11.27
N GLY A 159 -14.59 -0.55 -10.67
CA GLY A 159 -14.94 -1.97 -10.65
C GLY A 159 -16.11 -2.29 -9.72
N ILE A 160 -16.26 -1.58 -8.61
CA ILE A 160 -17.30 -1.85 -7.59
C ILE A 160 -18.15 -0.60 -7.34
N TYR A 161 -18.46 0.15 -8.40
CA TYR A 161 -19.19 1.42 -8.29
C TYR A 161 -20.67 1.24 -7.95
N ARG A 162 -21.32 0.23 -8.55
CA ARG A 162 -22.76 0.03 -8.40
C ARG A 162 -23.08 -0.54 -7.01
N PRO A 163 -24.21 -0.13 -6.42
CA PRO A 163 -24.69 -0.70 -5.16
C PRO A 163 -24.78 -2.23 -5.23
N GLY A 164 -24.49 -2.90 -4.12
CA GLY A 164 -24.56 -4.35 -3.99
C GLY A 164 -24.42 -4.77 -2.53
N ASP A 165 -24.36 -6.07 -2.28
CA ASP A 165 -24.18 -6.66 -0.96
C ASP A 165 -22.90 -7.51 -0.94
N PRO A 166 -21.88 -7.20 -0.10
CA PRO A 166 -21.81 -6.07 0.83
C PRO A 166 -21.83 -4.69 0.16
N ALA A 167 -22.46 -3.74 0.86
CA ALA A 167 -22.51 -2.35 0.43
C ALA A 167 -21.13 -1.70 0.55
N GLU A 168 -20.65 -1.18 -0.57
CA GLU A 168 -19.40 -0.43 -0.65
C GLU A 168 -19.73 1.07 -0.75
N TRP A 169 -18.98 1.90 -0.04
CA TRP A 169 -19.18 3.35 -0.08
C TRP A 169 -18.18 3.98 -1.06
N PRO A 170 -18.61 4.51 -2.23
CA PRO A 170 -17.67 4.93 -3.28
C PRO A 170 -16.64 5.98 -2.85
N TRP A 171 -16.97 6.79 -1.84
CA TRP A 171 -16.07 7.82 -1.32
C TRP A 171 -14.89 7.27 -0.52
N SER A 172 -14.93 6.03 -0.02
CA SER A 172 -13.77 5.42 0.63
C SER A 172 -12.58 5.33 -0.34
N TYR A 173 -12.84 4.87 -1.57
CA TYR A 173 -11.87 4.83 -2.66
C TYR A 173 -11.45 6.23 -3.08
N MET A 174 -12.39 7.17 -3.22
CA MET A 174 -12.06 8.54 -3.63
C MET A 174 -11.16 9.25 -2.61
N PHE A 175 -11.42 9.10 -1.30
CA PHE A 175 -10.56 9.68 -0.27
C PHE A 175 -9.17 9.06 -0.28
N LEU A 176 -9.07 7.75 -0.47
CA LEU A 176 -7.77 7.09 -0.60
C LEU A 176 -7.03 7.55 -1.86
N ALA A 177 -7.73 7.68 -3.00
CA ALA A 177 -7.18 8.21 -4.25
C ALA A 177 -6.67 9.65 -4.06
N MET A 178 -7.46 10.53 -3.44
CA MET A 178 -7.04 11.89 -3.11
C MET A 178 -5.80 11.92 -2.22
N LEU A 179 -5.72 11.03 -1.23
CA LEU A 179 -4.56 10.94 -0.36
C LEU A 179 -3.31 10.45 -1.10
N MET A 180 -3.45 9.45 -1.98
CA MET A 180 -2.36 8.99 -2.85
C MET A 180 -1.90 10.13 -3.77
N PHE A 181 -2.84 10.88 -4.35
CA PHE A 181 -2.54 12.05 -5.16
C PHE A 181 -1.76 13.13 -4.38
N LEU A 182 -2.15 13.42 -3.13
CA LEU A 182 -1.39 14.32 -2.26
C LEU A 182 0.02 13.80 -1.97
N PHE A 183 0.20 12.49 -1.73
CA PHE A 183 1.53 11.91 -1.56
C PHE A 183 2.41 12.06 -2.79
N VAL A 184 1.83 11.93 -3.99
CA VAL A 184 2.51 12.15 -5.27
C VAL A 184 2.92 13.61 -5.41
N LEU A 185 2.01 14.55 -5.17
CA LEU A 185 2.27 15.99 -5.29
C LEU A 185 3.37 16.45 -4.32
N GLU A 186 3.23 16.10 -3.06
CA GLU A 186 4.13 16.52 -1.98
C GLU A 186 5.48 15.78 -2.00
N GLY A 187 5.58 14.66 -2.72
CA GLY A 187 6.75 13.78 -2.65
C GLY A 187 6.90 13.24 -1.22
N ALA A 188 5.86 12.58 -0.71
CA ALA A 188 5.76 12.22 0.72
C ALA A 188 6.91 11.34 1.25
N GLY A 189 7.66 10.65 0.40
CA GLY A 189 8.88 9.93 0.77
C GLY A 189 10.02 10.84 1.22
N ARG A 190 10.02 12.12 0.80
CA ARG A 190 11.00 13.14 1.20
C ARG A 190 10.80 13.66 2.62
N SER A 191 9.72 13.26 3.28
CA SER A 191 9.46 13.57 4.68
C SER A 191 9.86 12.39 5.56
N LEU A 192 11.04 12.45 6.18
CA LEU A 192 11.54 11.42 7.10
C LEU A 192 11.53 10.00 6.52
N GLY A 193 11.72 9.87 5.20
CA GLY A 193 11.75 8.59 4.48
C GLY A 193 13.08 8.33 3.78
N PHE A 194 13.19 7.16 3.15
CA PHE A 194 14.36 6.81 2.35
C PHE A 194 14.60 7.76 1.17
N ASP A 195 13.57 8.31 0.53
CA ASP A 195 13.74 9.24 -0.58
C ASP A 195 14.47 10.52 -0.14
N ALA A 196 14.20 11.00 1.08
CA ALA A 196 14.92 12.14 1.67
C ALA A 196 16.40 11.81 1.87
N TRP A 197 16.67 10.63 2.45
CA TRP A 197 18.02 10.17 2.74
C TRP A 197 18.84 9.94 1.46
N LEU A 198 18.24 9.32 0.43
CA LEU A 198 18.88 9.06 -0.86
C LEU A 198 19.27 10.36 -1.57
N ARG A 199 18.37 11.36 -1.58
CA ARG A 199 18.66 12.68 -2.17
C ARG A 199 19.79 13.42 -1.47
N ARG A 200 19.96 13.24 -0.16
CA ARG A 200 21.04 13.87 0.59
C ARG A 200 22.37 13.15 0.41
N ASN A 201 22.36 11.82 0.56
CA ASN A 201 23.58 11.03 0.75
C ASN A 201 24.09 10.35 -0.52
N VAL A 202 23.26 10.21 -1.57
CA VAL A 202 23.66 9.54 -2.82
C VAL A 202 23.77 10.57 -3.95
N PRO A 203 24.99 10.97 -4.36
CA PRO A 203 25.18 12.00 -5.39
C PRO A 203 24.50 11.67 -6.72
N ALA A 204 24.46 10.40 -7.11
CA ALA A 204 23.78 9.98 -8.34
C ALA A 204 22.27 10.26 -8.30
N VAL A 205 21.61 10.08 -7.14
CA VAL A 205 20.20 10.40 -6.95
C VAL A 205 20.00 11.91 -6.85
N ARG A 206 20.85 12.61 -6.10
CA ARG A 206 20.77 14.07 -5.94
C ARG A 206 20.89 14.80 -7.28
N ASP A 207 21.89 14.43 -8.06
CA ASP A 207 22.23 15.07 -9.33
C ASP A 207 21.48 14.44 -10.53
N GLY A 208 20.67 13.41 -10.30
CA GLY A 208 19.91 12.71 -11.35
C GLY A 208 20.80 12.01 -12.40
N LYS A 209 21.99 11.56 -12.03
CA LYS A 209 22.97 10.96 -12.94
C LYS A 209 22.76 9.46 -13.07
N GLY A 210 22.87 8.96 -14.31
CA GLY A 210 22.63 7.56 -14.64
C GLY A 210 21.15 7.17 -14.56
N LEU A 211 20.82 5.95 -15.00
CA LEU A 211 19.43 5.48 -15.06
C LEU A 211 18.80 5.37 -13.66
N ILE A 212 19.50 4.73 -12.72
CA ILE A 212 19.02 4.51 -11.35
C ILE A 212 18.92 5.84 -10.58
N GLY A 213 19.94 6.70 -10.70
CA GLY A 213 19.93 8.02 -10.05
C GLY A 213 18.79 8.90 -10.54
N ARG A 214 18.57 8.96 -11.86
CA ARG A 214 17.43 9.68 -12.46
C ARG A 214 16.09 9.11 -12.03
N PHE A 215 15.95 7.79 -11.97
CA PHE A 215 14.72 7.15 -11.50
C PHE A 215 14.37 7.60 -10.08
N PHE A 216 15.25 7.40 -9.09
CA PHE A 216 14.96 7.78 -7.69
C PHE A 216 14.86 9.30 -7.49
N ASN A 217 15.51 10.11 -8.34
CA ASN A 217 15.33 11.57 -8.33
C ASN A 217 13.90 12.00 -8.74
N ILE A 218 13.23 11.23 -9.60
CA ILE A 218 11.87 11.53 -10.05
C ILE A 218 10.83 10.77 -9.21
N ALA A 219 11.14 9.52 -8.85
CA ALA A 219 10.25 8.59 -8.18
C ALA A 219 10.07 8.87 -6.68
N GLY A 220 11.03 9.54 -6.05
CA GLY A 220 10.92 10.02 -4.66
C GLY A 220 10.33 11.40 -4.52
#